data_AF-F1CIZ6-F1
#
_entry.id   AF-F1CIZ6-F1
#
_cell.length_a   1.000
_cell.length_b   1.000
_cell.length_c   1.000
_cell.angle_alpha   90.00
_cell.angle_beta   90.00
_cell.angle_gamma   90.00
#
_symmetry.space_group_name_H-M   'P 1'
#
loop_
_entity.id
_entity.type
_entity.pdbx_description
1 polymer ?
#
loop_
_entity_poly.entity_id
_entity_poly.type
_entity_poly.pdbx_seq_one_letter_code
_entity_poly.pdbx_strand_id
1 'polypeptide(L)' 'MNSFVVVLLLFIAILCNAEQESDENARSCNRLGKKCNSDGDCCRYGERCLSSGVGYYCKPDFGP' A
#
# COMPACT_ATOMS: atom_id res chain seq x y z
N MET A 1 -34.85 -20.12 4.91
CA MET A 1 -33.55 -20.66 4.46
C MET A 1 -32.92 -19.83 3.34
N ASN A 2 -33.68 -19.32 2.35
CA ASN A 2 -33.11 -18.49 1.26
C ASN A 2 -32.46 -17.17 1.70
N SER A 3 -32.99 -16.48 2.71
CA SER A 3 -32.43 -15.18 3.14
C SER A 3 -31.01 -15.28 3.69
N PHE A 4 -30.68 -16.37 4.39
CA PHE A 4 -29.32 -16.59 4.92
C PHE A 4 -28.28 -16.71 3.81
N VAL A 5 -28.63 -17.40 2.71
CA VAL A 5 -27.74 -17.57 1.55
C VAL A 5 -27.44 -16.23 0.89
N VAL A 6 -28.44 -15.35 0.77
CA VAL A 6 -28.26 -14.02 0.19
C VAL A 6 -27.32 -13.15 1.05
N VAL A 7 -27.51 -13.18 2.37
CA VAL A 7 -26.63 -12.44 3.30
C VAL A 7 -25.20 -12.96 3.26
N LEU A 8 -25.02 -14.28 3.20
CA LEU A 8 -23.70 -14.89 3.08
C LEU A 8 -22.97 -14.47 1.80
N LEU A 9 -23.68 -14.46 0.66
CA LEU A 9 -23.12 -14.02 -0.63
C LEU A 9 -22.73 -12.54 -0.61
N LEU A 10 -23.53 -11.66 0.01
CA LEU A 10 -23.20 -10.25 0.17
C LEU A 10 -21.96 -10.08 1.05
N PHE A 11 -21.83 -10.85 2.13
CA PHE A 11 -20.67 -10.77 3.02
C PHE A 11 -19.37 -11.18 2.31
N ILE A 12 -19.41 -12.26 1.52
CA ILE A 12 -18.27 -12.71 0.70
C ILE A 12 -17.91 -11.63 -0.33
N ALA A 13 -18.89 -11.02 -1.00
CA ALA A 13 -18.65 -9.94 -1.95
C ALA A 13 -17.97 -8.73 -1.30
N ILE A 14 -18.39 -8.32 -0.11
CA ILE A 14 -17.77 -7.21 0.62
C ILE A 14 -16.31 -7.52 0.98
N LEU A 15 -16.04 -8.74 1.46
CA LEU A 15 -14.67 -9.16 1.80
C LEU A 15 -13.75 -9.16 0.58
N CYS A 16 -14.21 -9.70 -0.57
CA CYS A 16 -13.41 -9.68 -1.79
C CYS A 16 -13.07 -8.27 -2.29
N ASN A 17 -13.95 -7.28 -2.08
CA ASN A 17 -13.66 -5.90 -2.47
C ASN A 17 -12.70 -5.19 -1.49
N ALA A 18 -12.71 -5.55 -0.21
CA ALA A 18 -11.83 -4.93 0.79
C ALA A 18 -10.34 -5.29 0.60
N GLU A 19 -10.04 -6.47 0.08
CA GLU A 19 -8.67 -6.90 -0.20
C GLU A 19 -8.03 -6.13 -1.38
N GLN A 20 -8.86 -5.67 -2.32
CA GLN A 20 -8.38 -5.05 -3.55
C GLN A 20 -7.89 -3.61 -3.35
N GLU A 21 -8.52 -2.85 -2.45
CA GLU A 21 -8.14 -1.45 -2.20
C GLU A 21 -6.78 -1.32 -1.48
N SER A 22 -6.37 -2.35 -0.74
CA SER A 22 -5.09 -2.34 -0.01
C SER A 22 -3.90 -2.67 -0.92
N ASP A 23 -4.07 -3.59 -1.89
CA ASP A 23 -2.97 -4.01 -2.77
C ASP A 23 -2.74 -3.02 -3.92
N GLU A 24 -3.81 -2.43 -4.49
CA GLU A 24 -3.68 -1.57 -5.67
C GLU A 24 -2.92 -0.26 -5.37
N ASN A 25 -3.11 0.29 -4.17
CA ASN A 25 -2.37 1.48 -3.72
C ASN A 25 -0.92 1.18 -3.32
N ALA A 26 -0.62 -0.05 -2.87
CA ALA A 26 0.73 -0.49 -2.57
C ALA A 26 1.53 -0.84 -3.84
N ARG A 27 0.86 -1.35 -4.88
CA ARG A 27 1.52 -1.89 -6.08
C ARG A 27 1.92 -0.83 -7.10
N SER A 28 1.23 0.31 -7.17
CA SER A 28 1.52 1.33 -8.19
C SER A 28 2.57 2.37 -7.76
N CYS A 29 2.95 2.39 -6.49
CA CYS A 29 3.95 3.34 -6.03
C CYS A 29 5.31 2.66 -5.94
N ASN A 30 6.17 2.93 -6.92
CA ASN A 30 7.59 2.57 -6.88
C ASN A 30 8.42 3.84 -7.16
N ARG A 31 8.91 4.45 -6.08
CA ARG A 31 9.84 5.60 -6.13
C ARG A 31 11.21 5.23 -5.58
N LEU A 32 11.47 3.95 -5.31
CA LEU A 32 12.79 3.41 -4.94
C LEU A 32 13.92 4.04 -5.76
N GLY A 33 14.92 4.58 -5.07
CA GLY A 33 16.10 5.21 -5.67
C GLY A 33 15.88 6.61 -6.24
N LYS A 34 14.67 7.16 -6.21
CA LYS A 34 14.44 8.56 -6.55
C LYS A 34 14.93 9.47 -5.43
N LYS A 35 15.45 10.64 -5.81
CA LYS A 35 15.83 11.68 -4.88
C LYS A 35 14.56 12.24 -4.21
N CYS A 36 14.61 12.40 -2.90
CA CYS A 36 13.50 12.89 -2.08
C CYS A 36 13.99 13.98 -1.14
N ASN A 37 13.09 14.84 -0.67
CA ASN A 37 13.37 15.80 0.41
C ASN A 37 12.58 15.48 1.68
N SER A 38 11.48 14.73 1.56
CA SER A 38 10.63 14.29 2.66
C SER A 38 10.04 12.90 2.38
N ASP A 39 9.56 12.21 3.42
CA ASP A 39 8.88 10.91 3.30
C ASP A 39 7.67 10.97 2.34
N GLY A 40 7.03 12.14 2.20
CA GLY A 40 5.92 12.36 1.26
C GLY A 40 6.32 12.36 -0.23
N ASP A 41 7.62 12.48 -0.55
CA ASP A 41 8.11 12.28 -1.91
C ASP A 41 8.20 10.79 -2.28
N CYS A 42 8.15 9.91 -1.29
CA CYS A 42 8.24 8.46 -1.44
C CYS A 42 6.86 7.82 -1.33
N CYS A 43 6.81 6.52 -1.59
CA CYS A 43 5.58 5.79 -1.45
C CYS A 43 5.15 5.71 0.01
N ARG A 44 3.89 6.07 0.26
CA ARG A 44 3.31 6.13 1.61
C ARG A 44 3.47 4.81 2.38
N TYR A 45 3.51 3.69 1.65
CA TYR A 45 3.70 2.36 2.18
C TYR A 45 4.92 1.73 1.50
N GLY A 46 5.81 1.16 2.30
CA GLY A 46 6.96 0.41 1.81
C GLY A 46 8.18 1.25 1.44
N GLU A 47 8.11 2.59 1.49
CA GLU A 47 9.27 3.45 1.22
C GLU A 47 9.38 4.62 2.19
N ARG A 48 10.61 5.04 2.47
CA ARG A 48 10.91 6.26 3.23
C ARG A 48 12.08 7.03 2.65
N CYS A 49 12.08 8.33 2.89
CA CYS A 49 13.12 9.22 2.42
C CYS A 49 14.34 9.13 3.36
N LEU A 50 15.28 8.26 3.01
CA LEU A 50 16.45 7.98 3.83
C LEU A 50 17.72 8.57 3.22
N SER A 51 18.61 9.05 4.07
CA SER A 51 19.95 9.49 3.64
C SER A 51 20.77 8.30 3.12
N SER A 52 21.47 8.49 2.02
CA SER A 52 22.42 7.53 1.45
C SER A 52 23.87 8.03 1.48
N GLY A 53 24.17 9.04 2.30
CA GLY A 53 25.50 9.63 2.43
C GLY A 53 25.85 10.68 1.35
N VAL A 54 25.26 10.58 0.16
CA VAL A 54 25.41 11.57 -0.95
C VAL A 54 24.15 12.41 -1.20
N GLY A 55 23.07 12.13 -0.47
CA GLY A 55 21.77 12.76 -0.65
C GLY A 55 20.67 11.91 -0.01
N TYR A 56 19.43 12.35 -0.16
CA TYR A 56 18.25 11.67 0.35
C TYR A 56 17.51 10.97 -0.80
N TYR A 57 17.19 9.70 -0.59
CA TYR A 57 16.55 8.86 -1.59
C TYR A 57 15.47 7.98 -0.98
N CYS A 58 14.44 7.67 -1.75
CA CYS A 58 13.42 6.72 -1.35
C CYS A 58 14.04 5.33 -1.25
N LYS A 59 14.01 4.77 -0.05
CA LYS A 59 14.53 3.44 0.28
C LYS A 59 13.40 2.59 0.84
N PRO A 60 13.49 1.26 0.71
CA PRO A 60 12.45 0.39 1.23
C PRO A 60 12.38 0.52 2.76
N ASP A 61 11.19 0.72 3.28
CA ASP A 61 10.89 0.73 4.71
C ASP A 61 9.82 -0.31 4.97
N PHE A 62 10.24 -1.44 5.54
CA PHE A 62 9.37 -2.59 5.77
C PHE A 62 8.52 -2.44 7.05
N GLY A 63 8.54 -1.27 7.71
CA GLY A 63 7.97 -1.08 9.04
C GLY A 63 8.66 -1.94 10.13
N PRO A 64 8.22 -1.84 11.39
CA PRO A 64 8.60 -2.76 12.46
C PRO A 64 7.95 -4.14 12.31
#